data_AF-Q4N3B8-F1
#
_entry.id   AF-Q4N3B8-F1
#
_cell.length_a   1.000
_cell.length_b   1.000
_cell.length_c   1.000
_cell.angle_alpha   90.00
_cell.angle_beta   90.00
_cell.angle_gamma   90.00
#
_symmetry.space_group_name_H-M   'P 1'
#
loop_
_entity.id
_entity.type
_entity.pdbx_description
1 polymer ?
#
loop_
_entity_poly.entity_id
_entity_poly.type
_entity_poly.pdbx_seq_one_letter_code
_entity_poly.pdbx_strand_id
1 'polypeptide(L)'
;MELEQCEDPFMDTDDNIYADSDNDWFKTISEADLKKISDQYVEYLKLIKDNWSSCHASKVLNNKLIRYIAPRFRQLSAPLRVRILTSFLYIKDHLRLECQKQLVKILKFSETDANEWVRKMGKLVKPYVNTGMIDLRLIDTETAFRIITFLDEKLLESGHEEYIRKPGIDEVHICNPNEFDFELKTRGKISKDDEYTLYTPRHNFDFLGEALVKRALVTLKESYHSQQ
;
A
#
# COMPACT_ATOMS: atom_id res chain seq x y z
N MET A 1 -32.49 9.38 38.22
CA MET A 1 -32.38 8.39 37.13
C MET A 1 -31.00 8.58 36.58
N GLU A 2 -30.04 7.89 37.18
CA GLU A 2 -28.63 7.96 36.82
C GLU A 2 -28.47 7.23 35.47
N LEU A 3 -27.94 7.93 34.47
CA LEU A 3 -27.54 7.32 33.21
C LEU A 3 -26.35 6.41 33.53
N GLU A 4 -26.56 5.09 33.48
CA GLU A 4 -25.48 4.11 33.55
C GLU A 4 -24.43 4.48 32.48
N GLN A 5 -23.26 4.91 32.94
CA GLN A 5 -22.12 5.12 32.07
C GLN A 5 -21.68 3.75 31.58
N CYS A 6 -21.87 3.48 30.28
CA CYS A 6 -21.30 2.32 29.62
C CYS A 6 -19.78 2.54 29.55
N GLU A 7 -19.08 2.14 30.61
CA GLU A 7 -17.62 2.11 30.61
C GLU A 7 -17.15 1.02 29.65
N ASP A 8 -16.48 1.46 28.59
CA ASP A 8 -15.86 0.60 27.60
C ASP A 8 -14.68 -0.14 28.26
N PRO A 9 -14.76 -1.48 28.45
CA PRO A 9 -13.73 -2.26 29.17
C PRO A 9 -12.38 -2.30 28.43
N PHE A 10 -12.31 -1.67 27.26
CA PHE A 10 -11.13 -1.58 26.40
C PHE A 10 -10.47 -0.18 26.42
N MET A 11 -10.85 0.74 27.32
CA MET A 11 -10.14 2.01 27.48
C MET A 11 -8.87 1.83 28.33
N ASP A 12 -7.70 2.04 27.72
CA ASP A 12 -6.42 2.12 28.45
C ASP A 12 -6.49 3.31 29.42
N THR A 13 -6.40 3.04 30.73
CA THR A 13 -6.39 4.05 31.80
C THR A 13 -5.03 4.72 32.00
N ASP A 14 -3.98 4.17 31.41
CA ASP A 14 -2.63 4.73 31.42
C ASP A 14 -2.40 5.56 30.15
N ASP A 15 -2.55 6.88 30.29
CA ASP A 15 -1.54 7.87 29.90
C ASP A 15 -2.18 9.27 29.77
N ASN A 16 -1.79 10.14 30.71
CA ASN A 16 -2.02 11.59 30.80
C ASN A 16 -1.46 12.41 29.60
N ILE A 17 -1.39 11.85 28.40
CA ILE A 17 -0.76 12.44 27.21
C ILE A 17 -1.79 12.94 26.16
N TYR A 18 -3.09 12.67 26.36
CA TYR A 18 -4.12 12.99 25.36
C TYR A 18 -5.27 13.82 25.93
N ALA A 19 -5.21 15.13 25.72
CA ALA A 19 -6.31 16.05 26.02
C ALA A 19 -7.59 15.69 25.21
N ASP A 20 -8.53 15.08 25.92
CA ASP A 20 -10.00 15.20 25.96
C ASP A 20 -10.91 15.07 24.73
N SER A 21 -10.53 15.38 23.48
CA SER A 21 -11.59 15.49 22.45
C SER A 21 -12.20 14.15 21.98
N ASP A 22 -11.44 13.05 22.03
CA ASP A 22 -11.93 11.75 21.57
C ASP A 22 -12.69 11.00 22.69
N ASN A 23 -12.33 11.23 23.96
CA ASN A 23 -13.06 10.67 25.12
C ASN A 23 -14.49 11.23 25.20
N ASP A 24 -14.67 12.50 24.87
CA ASP A 24 -16.00 13.12 24.83
C ASP A 24 -16.87 12.59 23.68
N TRP A 25 -16.25 12.16 22.57
CA TRP A 25 -16.98 11.59 21.44
C TRP A 25 -17.62 10.24 21.79
N PHE A 26 -16.93 9.37 22.53
CA PHE A 26 -17.50 8.10 23.00
C PHE A 26 -18.56 8.29 24.08
N LYS A 27 -18.47 9.35 24.88
CA LYS A 27 -19.49 9.68 25.90
C LYS A 27 -20.80 10.22 25.29
N THR A 28 -20.73 10.78 24.08
CA THR A 28 -21.86 11.45 23.43
C THR A 28 -22.55 10.63 22.34
N ILE A 29 -22.01 9.45 22.01
CA ILE A 29 -22.59 8.56 21.01
C ILE A 29 -23.75 7.74 21.58
N SER A 30 -24.78 7.49 20.76
CA SER A 30 -25.86 6.58 21.13
C SER A 30 -25.35 5.12 21.16
N GLU A 31 -25.92 4.30 22.05
CA GLU A 31 -25.57 2.87 22.13
C GLU A 31 -25.81 2.13 20.80
N ALA A 32 -26.89 2.50 20.09
CA ALA A 32 -27.21 1.92 18.78
C ALA A 32 -26.14 2.25 17.71
N ASP A 33 -25.60 3.47 17.73
CA ASP A 33 -24.54 3.86 16.78
C ASP A 33 -23.18 3.29 17.17
N LEU A 34 -22.90 3.17 18.47
CA LEU A 34 -21.71 2.48 18.96
C LEU A 34 -21.70 1.02 18.51
N LYS A 35 -22.84 0.33 18.63
CA LYS A 35 -23.00 -1.05 18.16
C LYS A 35 -22.71 -1.17 16.66
N LYS A 36 -23.27 -0.28 15.83
CA LYS A 36 -22.99 -0.27 14.37
C LYS A 36 -21.51 -0.10 14.06
N ILE A 37 -20.81 0.79 14.77
CA ILE A 37 -19.37 1.02 14.56
C ILE A 37 -18.56 -0.20 15.03
N SER A 38 -18.96 -0.83 16.13
CA SER A 38 -18.36 -2.09 16.60
C SER A 38 -18.52 -3.20 15.56
N ASP A 39 -19.71 -3.37 14.97
CA ASP A 39 -19.96 -4.34 13.91
C ASP A 39 -19.09 -4.05 12.67
N GLN A 40 -18.98 -2.77 12.26
CA GLN A 40 -18.08 -2.34 11.19
C GLN A 40 -16.61 -2.63 11.50
N TYR A 41 -16.19 -2.45 12.76
CA TYR A 41 -14.85 -2.77 13.19
C TYR A 41 -14.55 -4.27 13.10
N VAL A 42 -15.50 -5.12 13.50
CA VAL A 42 -15.36 -6.57 13.36
C VAL A 42 -15.27 -6.97 11.89
N GLU A 43 -16.08 -6.38 11.01
CA GLU A 43 -16.00 -6.61 9.57
C GLU A 43 -14.64 -6.18 9.00
N TYR A 44 -14.17 -4.99 9.37
CA TYR A 44 -12.85 -4.50 9.00
C TYR A 44 -11.73 -5.44 9.47
N LEU A 45 -11.79 -5.94 10.71
CA LEU A 45 -10.82 -6.90 11.23
C LEU A 45 -10.80 -8.21 10.45
N LYS A 46 -11.96 -8.71 10.01
CA LYS A 46 -12.04 -9.90 9.13
C LYS A 46 -11.38 -9.62 7.79
N LEU A 47 -11.66 -8.47 7.17
CA LEU A 47 -11.05 -8.09 5.89
C LEU A 47 -9.53 -8.01 5.96
N ILE A 48 -8.97 -7.41 7.01
CA ILE A 48 -7.50 -7.38 7.17
C ILE A 48 -6.94 -8.74 7.58
N LYS A 49 -7.69 -9.63 8.23
CA LYS A 49 -7.22 -10.97 8.62
C LYS A 49 -7.14 -11.93 7.43
N ASP A 50 -8.09 -11.83 6.51
CA ASP A 50 -8.23 -12.81 5.44
C ASP A 50 -7.50 -12.40 4.15
N ASN A 51 -7.16 -11.12 4.00
CA ASN A 51 -6.47 -10.61 2.81
C ASN A 51 -4.99 -10.27 3.08
N TRP A 52 -4.11 -10.64 2.15
CA TRP A 52 -2.71 -10.18 2.16
C TRP A 52 -2.59 -8.69 1.79
N SER A 53 -3.46 -8.19 0.91
CA SER A 53 -3.54 -6.76 0.60
C SER A 53 -4.65 -6.09 1.42
N SER A 54 -4.32 -5.03 2.17
CA SER A 54 -5.30 -4.26 2.95
C SER A 54 -6.18 -3.31 2.10
N CYS A 55 -6.20 -3.47 0.77
CA CYS A 55 -6.95 -2.62 -0.16
C CYS A 55 -8.47 -2.66 0.09
N HIS A 56 -9.05 -3.87 0.22
CA HIS A 56 -10.49 -4.03 0.50
C HIS A 56 -10.87 -3.46 1.86
N ALA A 57 -10.04 -3.71 2.88
CA ALA A 57 -10.25 -3.16 4.21
C ALA A 57 -10.25 -1.62 4.22
N SER A 58 -9.38 -1.01 3.42
CA SER A 58 -9.30 0.45 3.31
C SER A 58 -10.59 1.10 2.76
N LYS A 59 -11.36 0.37 1.93
CA LYS A 59 -12.65 0.85 1.42
C LYS A 59 -13.73 0.97 2.48
N VAL A 60 -13.63 0.21 3.56
CA VAL A 60 -14.58 0.22 4.70
C VAL A 60 -14.22 1.33 5.71
N LEU A 61 -12.97 1.82 5.68
CA LEU A 61 -12.54 2.90 6.55
C LEU A 61 -13.38 4.16 6.33
N ASN A 62 -13.81 4.74 7.44
CA ASN A 62 -14.52 6.01 7.52
C ASN A 62 -14.08 6.73 8.80
N ASN A 63 -14.49 7.99 8.97
CA ASN A 63 -14.03 8.82 10.08
C ASN A 63 -14.34 8.19 11.45
N LYS A 64 -15.57 7.70 11.64
CA LYS A 64 -16.02 7.08 12.88
C LYS A 64 -15.24 5.81 13.19
N LEU A 65 -15.00 4.98 12.17
CA LEU A 65 -14.24 3.74 12.32
C LEU A 65 -12.76 4.01 12.66
N ILE A 66 -12.12 4.99 12.03
CA ILE A 66 -10.72 5.34 12.34
C ILE A 66 -10.59 5.87 13.77
N ARG A 67 -11.54 6.72 14.22
CA ARG A 67 -11.64 7.14 15.63
C ARG A 67 -11.82 5.96 16.58
N TYR A 68 -12.61 4.97 16.17
CA TYR A 68 -12.84 3.75 16.95
C TYR A 68 -11.61 2.84 17.05
N ILE A 69 -10.84 2.72 15.96
CA ILE A 69 -9.61 1.92 15.88
C ILE A 69 -8.49 2.53 16.73
N ALA A 70 -8.34 3.85 16.72
CA ALA A 70 -7.20 4.53 17.33
C ALA A 70 -6.89 4.08 18.77
N PRO A 71 -7.83 4.11 19.74
CA PRO A 71 -7.55 3.66 21.11
C PRO A 71 -7.27 2.15 21.21
N ARG A 72 -7.87 1.34 20.33
CA ARG A 72 -7.76 -0.13 20.35
C ARG A 72 -6.51 -0.67 19.67
N PHE A 73 -5.78 0.18 18.95
CA PHE A 73 -4.64 -0.25 18.14
C PHE A 73 -3.61 -1.04 18.94
N ARG A 74 -3.27 -0.60 20.17
CA ARG A 74 -2.26 -1.25 21.02
C ARG A 74 -2.65 -2.68 21.44
N GLN A 75 -3.94 -2.95 21.59
CA GLN A 75 -4.50 -4.20 22.11
C GLN A 75 -4.51 -5.34 21.07
N LEU A 76 -4.26 -5.00 19.81
CA LEU A 76 -4.24 -5.96 18.71
C LEU A 76 -2.91 -6.72 18.63
N SER A 77 -2.97 -7.93 18.09
CA SER A 77 -1.76 -8.69 17.79
C SER A 77 -0.89 -7.97 16.76
N ALA A 78 0.43 -8.15 16.84
CA ALA A 78 1.38 -7.51 15.93
C ALA A 78 1.03 -7.68 14.43
N PRO A 79 0.62 -8.88 13.94
CA PRO A 79 0.21 -9.03 12.54
C PRO A 79 -0.99 -8.15 12.14
N LEU A 80 -1.99 -8.01 13.01
CA LEU A 80 -3.14 -7.16 12.74
C LEU A 80 -2.74 -5.67 12.73
N ARG A 81 -1.89 -5.24 13.67
CA ARG A 81 -1.37 -3.87 13.72
C ARG A 81 -0.60 -3.50 12.45
N VAL A 82 0.26 -4.39 11.97
CA VAL A 82 0.96 -4.21 10.67
C VAL A 82 -0.05 -4.05 9.54
N ARG A 83 -1.06 -4.92 9.46
CA ARG A 83 -2.06 -4.86 8.38
C ARG A 83 -2.97 -3.62 8.44
N ILE A 84 -3.25 -3.11 9.64
CA ILE A 84 -3.92 -1.81 9.82
C ILE A 84 -3.05 -0.70 9.25
N LEU A 85 -1.76 -0.64 9.59
CA LEU A 85 -0.85 0.35 9.04
C LEU A 85 -0.76 0.24 7.50
N THR A 86 -0.73 -0.97 6.95
CA THR A 86 -0.78 -1.19 5.50
C THR A 86 -2.06 -0.70 4.85
N SER A 87 -3.21 -0.78 5.55
CA SER A 87 -4.49 -0.26 5.03
C SER A 87 -4.46 1.25 4.78
N PHE A 88 -3.63 1.99 5.53
CA PHE A 88 -3.53 3.44 5.39
C PHE A 88 -2.87 3.84 4.08
N LEU A 89 -2.04 3.00 3.47
CA LEU A 89 -1.47 3.26 2.14
C LEU A 89 -2.54 3.29 1.03
N TYR A 90 -3.73 2.75 1.29
CA TYR A 90 -4.85 2.70 0.36
C TYR A 90 -5.98 3.68 0.71
N ILE A 91 -5.80 4.49 1.77
CA ILE A 91 -6.84 5.39 2.23
C ILE A 91 -7.12 6.48 1.20
N LYS A 92 -8.38 6.91 1.09
CA LYS A 92 -8.74 8.04 0.23
C LYS A 92 -8.16 9.34 0.79
N ASP A 93 -7.72 10.23 -0.09
CA ASP A 93 -7.00 11.44 0.31
C ASP A 93 -7.83 12.40 1.19
N HIS A 94 -9.12 12.57 0.89
CA HIS A 94 -10.02 13.36 1.75
C HIS A 94 -10.11 12.79 3.17
N LEU A 95 -10.21 11.47 3.30
CA LEU A 95 -10.34 10.78 4.58
C LEU A 95 -9.02 10.83 5.37
N ARG A 96 -7.88 10.78 4.67
CA ARG A 96 -6.54 10.98 5.25
C ARG A 96 -6.43 12.32 5.96
N LEU A 97 -6.85 13.40 5.28
CA LEU A 97 -6.82 14.76 5.80
C LEU A 97 -7.83 14.93 6.95
N GLU A 98 -9.04 14.43 6.79
CA GLU A 98 -10.10 14.52 7.80
C GLU A 98 -9.76 13.80 9.11
N CYS A 99 -9.11 12.64 9.02
CA CYS A 99 -8.73 11.80 10.16
C CYS A 99 -7.26 11.94 10.56
N GLN A 100 -6.57 12.99 10.11
CA GLN A 100 -5.13 13.13 10.31
C GLN A 100 -4.72 13.03 11.78
N LYS A 101 -5.49 13.63 12.69
CA LYS A 101 -5.26 13.57 14.14
C LYS A 101 -5.23 12.12 14.65
N GLN A 102 -6.20 11.31 14.27
CA GLN A 102 -6.32 9.90 14.68
C GLN A 102 -5.25 9.03 14.01
N LEU A 103 -4.97 9.25 12.73
CA LEU A 103 -3.91 8.52 12.02
C LEU A 103 -2.54 8.78 12.63
N VAL A 104 -2.22 10.05 12.94
CA VAL A 104 -0.98 10.41 13.64
C VAL A 104 -0.92 9.80 15.05
N LYS A 105 -2.05 9.71 15.76
CA LYS A 105 -2.12 9.02 17.06
C LYS A 105 -1.75 7.54 16.93
N ILE A 106 -2.29 6.84 15.93
CA ILE A 106 -1.94 5.44 15.65
C ILE A 106 -0.45 5.31 15.29
N LEU A 107 0.09 6.23 14.48
CA LEU A 107 1.52 6.23 14.14
C LEU A 107 2.40 6.41 15.38
N LYS A 108 2.04 7.27 16.33
CA LYS A 108 2.77 7.39 17.61
C LYS A 108 2.80 6.07 18.39
N PHE A 109 1.69 5.33 18.42
CA PHE A 109 1.67 4.01 19.03
C PHE A 109 2.57 3.01 18.30
N SER A 110 2.65 3.09 16.98
CA SER A 110 3.55 2.23 16.21
C SER A 110 5.03 2.54 16.45
N GLU A 111 5.40 3.79 16.77
CA GLU A 111 6.80 4.19 17.01
C GLU A 111 7.39 3.53 18.26
N THR A 112 6.59 3.39 19.32
CA THR A 112 7.00 2.79 20.60
C THR A 112 6.57 1.32 20.74
N ASP A 113 6.15 0.68 19.66
CA ASP A 113 5.68 -0.70 19.69
C ASP A 113 6.81 -1.67 20.04
N ALA A 114 6.53 -2.74 20.80
CA ALA A 114 7.52 -3.78 21.12
C ALA A 114 7.96 -4.59 19.88
N ASN A 115 7.07 -4.75 18.90
CA ASN A 115 7.33 -5.51 17.68
C ASN A 115 8.00 -4.64 16.61
N GLU A 116 9.12 -5.13 16.06
CA GLU A 116 9.90 -4.38 15.07
C GLU A 116 9.14 -4.12 13.77
N TRP A 117 8.35 -5.09 13.28
CA TRP A 117 7.58 -4.93 12.05
C TRP A 117 6.54 -3.83 12.17
N VAL A 118 5.91 -3.69 13.34
CA VAL A 118 4.97 -2.59 13.60
C VAL A 118 5.70 -1.25 13.56
N ARG A 119 6.88 -1.15 14.20
CA ARG A 119 7.70 0.08 14.17
C ARG A 119 8.15 0.44 12.76
N LYS A 120 8.66 -0.52 11.99
CA LYS A 120 9.13 -0.32 10.62
C LYS A 120 7.98 0.09 9.69
N MET A 121 6.82 -0.57 9.80
CA MET A 121 5.64 -0.21 9.02
C MET A 121 5.12 1.18 9.41
N GLY A 122 5.14 1.53 10.69
CA GLY A 122 4.80 2.86 11.17
C GLY A 122 5.67 3.96 10.55
N LYS A 123 6.99 3.75 10.56
CA LYS A 123 7.95 4.67 9.91
C LYS A 123 7.68 4.80 8.41
N LEU A 124 7.42 3.70 7.71
CA LEU A 124 7.12 3.68 6.28
C LEU A 124 5.85 4.47 5.92
N VAL A 125 4.80 4.34 6.72
CA VAL A 125 3.49 4.95 6.47
C VAL A 125 3.44 6.42 6.89
N LYS A 126 4.30 6.84 7.83
CA LYS A 126 4.29 8.18 8.42
C LYS A 126 4.40 9.34 7.41
N PRO A 127 5.33 9.33 6.41
CA PRO A 127 5.37 10.36 5.39
C PRO A 127 4.05 10.44 4.63
N TYR A 128 3.51 9.29 4.20
CA TYR A 128 2.28 9.24 3.44
C TYR A 128 1.08 9.81 4.19
N VAL A 129 0.90 9.47 5.47
CA VAL A 129 -0.18 10.04 6.29
C VAL A 129 -0.07 11.57 6.37
N ASN A 130 1.15 12.10 6.52
CA ASN A 130 1.39 13.53 6.68
C ASN A 130 1.28 14.32 5.37
N THR A 131 1.84 13.81 4.27
CA THR A 131 2.03 14.56 3.02
C THR A 131 1.26 14.01 1.83
N GLY A 132 0.72 12.79 1.93
CA GLY A 132 0.12 12.05 0.82
C GLY A 132 1.14 11.34 -0.08
N MET A 133 2.44 11.42 0.24
CA MET A 133 3.50 10.81 -0.53
C MET A 133 4.40 9.94 0.35
N ILE A 134 4.81 8.78 -0.18
CA ILE A 134 5.86 7.96 0.44
C ILE A 134 7.20 8.59 0.09
N ASP A 135 8.01 8.94 1.09
CA ASP A 135 9.37 9.43 0.91
C ASP A 135 10.35 8.55 1.68
N LEU A 136 11.06 7.68 0.96
CA LEU A 136 12.03 6.73 1.52
C LEU A 136 13.18 7.43 2.26
N ARG A 137 13.51 8.68 1.90
CA ARG A 137 14.54 9.48 2.57
C ARG A 137 14.12 9.87 3.99
N LEU A 138 12.83 9.88 4.28
CA LEU A 138 12.32 10.20 5.62
C LEU A 138 12.14 8.94 6.49
N ILE A 139 12.31 7.75 5.92
CA ILE A 139 11.92 6.47 6.55
C ILE A 139 13.12 5.78 7.20
N ASP A 140 14.23 5.63 6.48
CA ASP A 140 15.39 4.88 6.97
C ASP A 140 16.69 5.27 6.25
N THR A 141 17.07 6.55 6.31
CA THR A 141 18.31 7.07 5.70
C THR A 141 19.55 6.33 6.18
N GLU A 142 19.63 5.97 7.46
CA GLU A 142 20.79 5.28 8.02
C GLU A 142 20.93 3.86 7.46
N THR A 143 19.84 3.07 7.44
CA THR A 143 19.88 1.73 6.85
C THR A 143 20.09 1.80 5.35
N ALA A 144 19.44 2.73 4.65
CA ALA A 144 19.68 2.96 3.22
C ALA A 144 21.15 3.29 2.95
N PHE A 145 21.76 4.17 3.77
CA PHE A 145 23.17 4.51 3.66
C PHE A 145 24.07 3.30 3.92
N ARG A 146 23.80 2.50 4.97
CA ARG A 146 24.56 1.27 5.25
C ARG A 146 24.48 0.25 4.12
N ILE A 147 23.29 0.07 3.53
CA ILE A 147 23.11 -0.80 2.37
C ILE A 147 23.92 -0.27 1.19
N ILE A 148 23.81 1.02 0.87
CA ILE A 148 24.56 1.64 -0.23
C ILE A 148 26.06 1.49 -0.03
N THR A 149 26.58 1.82 1.15
CA THR A 149 28.01 1.67 1.48
C THR A 149 28.48 0.22 1.36
N PHE A 150 27.71 -0.74 1.89
CA PHE A 150 28.03 -2.16 1.76
C PHE A 150 28.10 -2.61 0.28
N LEU A 151 27.15 -2.14 -0.54
CA LEU A 151 27.15 -2.43 -1.98
C LEU A 151 28.34 -1.79 -2.70
N ASP A 152 28.69 -0.55 -2.37
CA ASP A 152 29.83 0.16 -2.92
C ASP A 152 31.17 -0.52 -2.53
N GLU A 153 31.31 -0.98 -1.28
CA GLU A 153 32.47 -1.76 -0.82
C GLU A 153 32.60 -3.09 -1.60
N LYS A 154 31.48 -3.80 -1.79
CA LYS A 154 31.47 -5.05 -2.57
C LYS A 154 31.79 -4.85 -4.05
N LEU A 155 31.39 -3.71 -4.62
CA LEU A 155 31.77 -3.30 -5.97
C LEU A 155 33.28 -3.06 -6.11
N LEU A 156 33.90 -2.45 -5.09
CA LEU A 156 35.35 -2.19 -5.07
C LEU A 156 36.17 -3.47 -4.85
N GLU A 157 35.67 -4.41 -4.05
CA GLU A 157 36.33 -5.70 -3.76
C GLU A 157 36.28 -6.70 -4.93
N SER A 158 35.23 -6.67 -5.74
CA SER A 158 34.96 -7.75 -6.72
C SER A 158 35.70 -7.60 -8.05
N GLY A 159 36.28 -6.44 -8.39
CA GLY A 159 37.16 -6.24 -9.55
C GLY A 159 36.60 -6.53 -10.95
N HIS A 160 35.45 -7.20 -11.06
CA HIS A 160 34.81 -7.66 -12.29
C HIS A 160 33.27 -7.65 -12.17
N GLU A 161 32.65 -6.84 -13.03
CA GLU A 161 31.44 -7.00 -13.86
C GLU A 161 30.13 -7.66 -13.35
N GLU A 162 30.07 -8.38 -12.22
CA GLU A 162 28.88 -9.18 -11.90
C GLU A 162 27.85 -8.49 -11.00
N TYR A 163 28.18 -7.35 -10.39
CA TYR A 163 27.17 -6.46 -9.81
C TYR A 163 26.75 -5.43 -10.86
N ILE A 164 25.87 -5.85 -11.76
CA ILE A 164 25.24 -4.94 -12.73
C ILE A 164 24.45 -3.93 -11.93
N ARG A 165 24.95 -2.69 -11.86
CA ARG A 165 24.19 -1.55 -11.33
C ARG A 165 22.91 -1.50 -12.14
N LYS A 166 21.78 -1.88 -11.54
CA LYS A 166 20.50 -1.75 -12.24
C LYS A 166 20.36 -0.28 -12.63
N PRO A 167 20.06 0.02 -13.91
CA PRO A 167 19.86 1.38 -14.34
C PRO A 167 18.89 2.08 -13.40
N GLY A 168 19.10 3.38 -13.16
CA GLY A 168 18.17 4.18 -12.37
C GLY A 168 16.75 4.06 -12.92
N ILE A 169 15.71 4.32 -12.12
CA ILE A 169 14.33 4.20 -12.63
C ILE A 169 14.08 5.10 -13.85
N ASP A 170 14.84 6.19 -13.95
CA ASP A 170 14.86 7.14 -15.07
C ASP A 170 15.50 6.55 -16.34
N GLU A 171 16.41 5.59 -16.19
CA GLU A 171 17.06 4.83 -17.28
C GLU A 171 16.25 3.59 -17.68
N VAL A 172 15.38 3.06 -16.80
CA VAL A 172 14.40 2.01 -17.13
C VAL A 172 13.25 2.63 -17.93
N HIS A 173 13.52 2.97 -19.19
CA HIS A 173 12.46 3.30 -20.13
C HIS A 173 11.68 2.03 -20.46
N ILE A 174 10.43 1.93 -20.00
CA ILE A 174 9.41 0.92 -20.42
C ILE A 174 9.33 0.76 -21.96
N CYS A 175 9.84 1.75 -22.69
CA CYS A 175 9.72 1.87 -24.13
C CYS A 175 11.04 1.75 -24.91
N ASN A 176 12.17 1.34 -24.31
CA ASN A 176 13.44 1.22 -25.05
C ASN A 176 13.41 -0.02 -25.97
N PRO A 177 13.22 0.12 -27.30
CA PRO A 177 13.03 -1.01 -28.19
C PRO A 177 14.33 -1.82 -28.42
N ASN A 178 15.47 -1.21 -28.11
CA ASN A 178 16.79 -1.76 -28.45
C ASN A 178 17.39 -2.67 -27.36
N GLU A 179 16.86 -2.63 -26.13
CA GLU A 179 17.35 -3.50 -25.04
C GLU A 179 16.67 -4.87 -25.01
N PHE A 180 15.47 -5.01 -25.58
CA PHE A 180 14.75 -6.28 -25.60
C PHE A 180 15.32 -7.30 -26.59
N ASP A 181 16.24 -6.89 -27.47
CA ASP A 181 16.75 -7.72 -28.56
C ASP A 181 18.09 -8.41 -28.27
N PHE A 182 18.74 -8.16 -27.11
CA PHE A 182 20.12 -8.62 -26.90
C PHE A 182 20.35 -9.86 -26.02
N GLU A 183 19.34 -10.43 -25.35
CA GLU A 183 19.56 -11.65 -24.55
C GLU A 183 18.68 -12.86 -24.89
N LEU A 184 17.71 -12.72 -25.80
CA LEU A 184 16.82 -13.84 -26.15
C LEU A 184 17.33 -14.77 -27.26
N LYS A 185 18.45 -14.47 -27.92
CA LYS A 185 18.98 -15.29 -29.03
C LYS A 185 20.07 -16.29 -28.67
N THR A 186 20.66 -16.26 -27.47
CA THR A 186 21.88 -17.04 -27.19
C THR A 186 21.72 -18.25 -26.27
N ARG A 187 20.62 -18.43 -25.54
CA ARG A 187 20.37 -19.69 -24.80
C ARG A 187 18.89 -20.02 -24.79
N GLY A 188 18.50 -21.09 -25.49
CA GLY A 188 17.14 -21.60 -25.61
C GLY A 188 16.53 -22.13 -24.30
N LYS A 189 16.42 -21.27 -23.29
CA LYS A 189 15.64 -21.48 -22.07
C LYS A 189 14.90 -20.20 -21.76
N ILE A 190 13.69 -20.07 -22.32
CA ILE A 190 12.71 -19.12 -21.81
C ILE A 190 12.30 -19.65 -20.43
N SER A 191 12.91 -19.12 -19.37
CA SER A 191 12.43 -19.36 -18.01
C SER A 191 11.10 -18.62 -17.88
N LYS A 192 10.00 -19.37 -17.96
CA LYS A 192 8.63 -18.86 -17.79
C LYS A 192 8.23 -18.88 -16.31
N ASP A 193 9.05 -18.28 -15.43
CA ASP A 193 8.76 -18.31 -13.98
C ASP A 193 8.18 -16.99 -13.44
N ASP A 194 8.06 -15.97 -14.28
CA ASP A 194 7.73 -14.63 -13.83
C ASP A 194 6.49 -14.13 -14.59
N GLU A 195 5.31 -14.29 -13.98
CA GLU A 195 4.00 -13.86 -14.49
C GLU A 195 3.97 -12.37 -14.94
N TYR A 196 4.92 -11.57 -14.46
CA TYR A 196 5.12 -10.17 -14.82
C TYR A 196 5.84 -9.94 -16.17
N THR A 197 6.54 -10.93 -16.72
CA THR A 197 7.17 -10.84 -18.06
C THR A 197 6.17 -11.06 -19.21
N LEU A 198 4.98 -11.57 -18.91
CA LEU A 198 3.91 -11.81 -19.88
C LEU A 198 3.12 -10.55 -20.27
N TYR A 199 3.27 -9.46 -19.51
CA TYR A 199 2.67 -8.18 -19.81
C TYR A 199 3.69 -7.26 -20.47
N THR A 200 3.90 -7.44 -21.78
CA THR A 200 4.49 -6.41 -22.65
C THR A 200 3.35 -5.75 -23.43
N PRO A 201 2.79 -4.62 -22.95
CA PRO A 201 1.58 -4.04 -23.54
C PRO A 201 1.75 -3.70 -25.03
N ARG A 202 2.93 -3.19 -25.44
CA ARG A 202 3.21 -2.82 -26.83
C ARG A 202 3.04 -3.98 -27.81
N HIS A 203 3.61 -5.13 -27.51
CA HIS A 203 3.59 -6.27 -28.44
C HIS A 203 2.17 -6.78 -28.69
N ASN A 204 1.32 -6.74 -27.67
CA ASN A 204 -0.10 -7.08 -27.77
C ASN A 204 -0.92 -5.99 -28.47
N PHE A 205 -0.59 -4.70 -28.31
CA PHE A 205 -1.26 -3.60 -29.01
C PHE A 205 -0.87 -3.49 -30.48
N ASP A 206 0.37 -3.75 -30.85
CA ASP A 206 0.83 -3.76 -32.25
C ASP A 206 0.15 -4.91 -33.02
N PHE A 207 0.09 -6.11 -32.42
CA PHE A 207 -0.60 -7.25 -33.01
C PHE A 207 -2.12 -7.00 -33.13
N LEU A 208 -2.72 -6.34 -32.13
CA LEU A 208 -4.12 -5.93 -32.17
C LEU A 208 -4.37 -4.88 -33.26
N GLY A 209 -3.44 -3.92 -33.41
CA GLY A 209 -3.48 -2.90 -34.45
C GLY A 209 -3.40 -3.50 -35.86
N GLU A 210 -2.46 -4.41 -36.10
CA GLU A 210 -2.33 -5.12 -37.37
C GLU A 210 -3.57 -5.96 -37.69
N ALA A 211 -4.13 -6.66 -36.69
CA ALA A 211 -5.35 -7.43 -36.86
C ALA A 211 -6.56 -6.55 -37.21
N LEU A 212 -6.68 -5.38 -36.58
CA LEU A 212 -7.73 -4.39 -36.88
C LEU A 212 -7.59 -3.83 -38.29
N VAL A 213 -6.39 -3.45 -38.70
CA VAL A 213 -6.11 -2.93 -40.05
C VAL A 213 -6.42 -3.98 -41.10
N LYS A 214 -5.98 -5.23 -40.90
CA LYS A 214 -6.26 -6.34 -41.81
C LYS A 214 -7.76 -6.60 -41.95
N ARG A 215 -8.50 -6.57 -40.83
CA ARG A 215 -9.95 -6.73 -40.83
C ARG A 215 -10.65 -5.60 -41.59
N ALA A 216 -10.25 -4.35 -41.35
CA ALA A 216 -10.81 -3.19 -42.04
C ALA A 216 -10.57 -3.23 -43.55
N LEU A 217 -9.37 -3.66 -43.98
CA LEU A 217 -9.03 -3.80 -45.40
C LEU A 217 -9.84 -4.91 -46.09
N VAL A 218 -10.11 -6.02 -45.38
CA VAL A 218 -10.98 -7.10 -45.89
C VAL A 218 -12.42 -6.59 -46.05
N THR A 219 -12.97 -5.93 -45.02
CA THR A 219 -14.33 -5.36 -45.08
C THR A 219 -14.48 -4.32 -46.20
N LEU A 220 -13.46 -3.47 -46.40
CA LEU A 220 -13.42 -2.53 -47.52
C LEU A 220 -13.42 -3.25 -48.87
N LYS A 221 -12.62 -4.29 -49.03
CA LYS A 221 -12.54 -5.04 -50.29
C LYS A 221 -13.86 -5.77 -50.61
N GLU A 222 -14.52 -6.30 -49.59
CA GLU A 222 -15.84 -6.95 -49.71
C GLU A 222 -16.95 -5.93 -50.06
N SER A 223 -16.90 -4.72 -49.51
CA SER A 223 -17.88 -3.67 -49.83
C SER A 223 -17.73 -3.14 -51.27
N TYR A 224 -16.50 -3.04 -51.78
CA TYR A 224 -16.24 -2.69 -53.18
C TYR A 224 -16.71 -3.76 -54.16
N HIS A 225 -16.60 -5.06 -53.82
CA HIS A 225 -17.09 -6.14 -54.66
C HIS A 225 -18.61 -6.37 -54.59
N SER A 226 -19.28 -5.81 -53.58
CA SER A 226 -20.75 -5.90 -53.44
C SER A 226 -21.50 -4.78 -54.17
N GLN A 227 -20.79 -3.84 -54.80
CA GLN A 227 -21.35 -2.68 -55.52
C GLN A 227 -21.14 -2.75 -57.06
N GLN A 228 -20.64 -3.88 -57.57
CA GLN A 228 -20.64 -4.23 -59.01
C GLN A 228 -21.66 -5.33 -59.26
#